data_AF-A0A2N2Y182-F1
#
_entry.id   AF-A0A2N2Y182-F1
#
_cell.length_a   1.000
_cell.length_b   1.000
_cell.length_c   1.000
_cell.angle_alpha   90.00
_cell.angle_beta   90.00
_cell.angle_gamma   90.00
#
_symmetry.space_group_name_H-M   'P 1'
#
loop_
_entity.id
_entity.type
_entity.pdbx_description
1 polymer ?
#
loop_
_entity_poly.entity_id
_entity_poly.type
_entity_poly.pdbx_seq_one_letter_code
_entity_poly.pdbx_strand_id
1 'polypeptide(L)'
;MKTTNNISCLQSASAYSLQRWYTFKDFVMKIRTLVLVLLIGCIGCSNNAKENDNNSEVNKIWTIEDNSALSNIEINDTLKIFVEATDCGEYGGHREKICIYRKTNNFESKLDARIIIDSVNCEDIVVSEYNTSMVNDDSRAIFVDTCVVLSEDDEATIANFVAKILELKLKSGGAYSNAGVYYEITLGKSIQIDFWNSSQTGDSYYWKMRNKVFGKIIKSCTNKR
;
A
#
# COMPACT_ATOMS: atom_id res chain seq x y z
N MET A 1 -22.15 -45.37 50.98
CA MET A 1 -23.03 -44.65 50.03
C MET A 1 -22.35 -44.69 48.65
N LYS A 2 -23.03 -45.31 47.67
CA LYS A 2 -22.94 -45.16 46.20
C LYS A 2 -21.56 -45.05 45.50
N THR A 3 -21.17 -46.13 44.79
CA THR A 3 -21.02 -46.27 43.30
C THR A 3 -19.70 -45.70 42.73
N THR A 4 -18.99 -46.29 41.75
CA THR A 4 -19.41 -47.10 40.59
C THR A 4 -18.20 -47.79 39.92
N ASN A 5 -18.44 -49.01 39.45
CA ASN A 5 -18.01 -49.74 38.25
C ASN A 5 -16.83 -49.24 37.38
N ASN A 6 -15.99 -50.19 36.93
CA ASN A 6 -15.96 -50.54 35.50
C ASN A 6 -15.39 -51.93 35.21
N ILE A 7 -16.06 -52.61 34.28
CA ILE A 7 -15.86 -53.98 33.81
C ILE A 7 -15.06 -53.92 32.51
N SER A 8 -14.06 -54.79 32.38
CA SER A 8 -13.42 -55.12 31.10
C SER A 8 -13.69 -56.58 30.77
N CYS A 9 -14.28 -56.85 29.60
CA CYS A 9 -14.27 -58.19 29.00
C CYS A 9 -13.78 -58.10 27.56
N LEU A 10 -12.70 -58.85 27.31
CA LEU A 10 -12.17 -59.19 26.01
C LEU A 10 -13.13 -60.12 25.25
N GLN A 11 -13.20 -59.83 23.95
CA GLN A 11 -13.10 -60.75 22.80
C GLN A 11 -13.80 -62.12 22.84
N SER A 12 -14.58 -62.40 21.80
CA SER A 12 -14.09 -63.22 20.69
C SER A 12 -15.09 -63.30 19.53
N ALA A 13 -14.51 -63.41 18.35
CA ALA A 13 -15.16 -63.41 17.05
C ALA A 13 -15.41 -64.84 16.56
N SER A 14 -16.45 -65.03 15.76
CA SER A 14 -16.54 -65.89 14.56
C SER A 14 -18.03 -65.94 14.16
N ALA A 15 -18.50 -66.03 12.93
CA ALA A 15 -17.90 -66.39 11.67
C ALA A 15 -18.82 -65.87 10.55
N TYR A 16 -18.33 -65.07 9.60
CA TYR A 16 -19.02 -64.85 8.32
C TYR A 16 -17.99 -64.50 7.23
N SER A 17 -17.17 -65.48 6.86
CA SER A 17 -16.16 -65.34 5.81
C SER A 17 -16.37 -66.35 4.69
N LEU A 18 -17.53 -66.35 4.04
CA LEU A 18 -17.71 -67.15 2.80
C LEU A 18 -18.64 -66.50 1.76
N GLN A 19 -18.94 -65.20 1.86
CA GLN A 19 -19.85 -64.51 0.93
C GLN A 19 -19.28 -63.21 0.36
N ARG A 20 -17.95 -63.14 0.20
CA ARG A 20 -17.23 -61.91 -0.23
C ARG A 20 -16.48 -62.00 -1.56
N TRP A 21 -16.54 -63.14 -2.25
CA TRP A 21 -15.75 -63.35 -3.48
C TRP A 21 -16.48 -63.02 -4.79
N TYR A 22 -17.81 -62.86 -4.77
CA TYR A 22 -18.58 -62.53 -5.97
C TYR A 22 -18.80 -61.02 -6.20
N THR A 23 -18.62 -60.16 -5.19
CA THR A 23 -18.83 -58.70 -5.32
C THR A 23 -17.58 -57.93 -5.74
N PHE A 24 -16.39 -58.53 -5.68
CA PHE A 24 -15.14 -57.82 -5.99
C PHE A 24 -14.85 -57.72 -7.50
N LYS A 25 -15.23 -58.73 -8.30
CA LYS A 25 -14.98 -58.70 -9.76
C LYS A 25 -15.82 -57.66 -10.49
N ASP A 26 -17.07 -57.44 -10.07
CA ASP A 26 -17.93 -56.41 -10.66
C ASP A 26 -17.52 -54.99 -10.27
N PHE A 27 -16.91 -54.82 -9.09
CA PHE A 27 -16.38 -53.53 -8.65
C PHE A 27 -15.13 -53.13 -9.46
N VAL A 28 -14.23 -54.09 -9.74
CA VAL A 28 -13.02 -53.84 -10.53
C VAL A 28 -13.33 -53.53 -12.00
N MET A 29 -14.37 -54.14 -12.59
CA MET A 29 -14.78 -53.80 -13.96
C MET A 29 -15.39 -52.40 -14.07
N LYS A 30 -16.22 -51.95 -13.11
CA LYS A 30 -16.80 -50.60 -13.13
C LYS A 30 -15.76 -49.49 -12.93
N ILE A 31 -14.73 -49.73 -12.12
CA ILE A 31 -13.63 -48.76 -11.93
C ILE A 31 -12.79 -48.60 -13.21
N ARG A 32 -12.53 -49.69 -13.95
CA ARG A 32 -11.77 -49.61 -15.21
C ARG A 32 -12.46 -48.78 -16.27
N THR A 33 -13.79 -48.86 -16.38
CA THR A 33 -14.54 -48.05 -17.34
C THR A 33 -14.58 -46.57 -16.94
N LEU A 34 -14.64 -46.27 -15.64
CA LEU A 34 -14.65 -44.88 -15.13
C LEU A 34 -13.29 -44.17 -15.34
N VAL A 35 -12.18 -44.88 -15.16
CA VAL A 35 -10.82 -44.33 -15.38
C VAL A 35 -10.56 -44.04 -16.86
N LEU A 36 -11.11 -44.86 -17.78
CA LEU A 36 -10.95 -44.66 -19.22
C LEU A 36 -11.73 -43.46 -19.75
N VAL A 37 -12.89 -43.14 -19.15
CA VAL A 37 -13.67 -41.93 -19.50
C VAL A 37 -13.00 -40.65 -18.95
N LEU A 38 -12.33 -40.72 -17.80
CA LEU A 38 -11.58 -39.59 -17.22
C LEU A 38 -10.29 -39.25 -18.00
N LEU A 39 -9.67 -40.22 -18.67
CA LEU A 39 -8.43 -39.99 -19.44
C LEU A 39 -8.64 -39.36 -20.82
N ILE A 40 -9.87 -39.41 -21.37
CA ILE A 40 -10.18 -38.83 -22.69
C ILE A 40 -10.58 -37.33 -22.57
N GLY A 41 -10.74 -36.82 -21.35
CA GLY A 41 -11.16 -35.43 -21.09
C GLY A 41 -10.05 -34.36 -21.02
N CYS A 42 -8.77 -34.72 -21.18
CA CYS A 42 -7.64 -33.79 -20.93
C CYS A 42 -6.84 -33.36 -22.17
N ILE A 43 -7.34 -33.56 -23.39
CA ILE A 43 -6.67 -33.06 -24.61
C ILE A 43 -7.42 -31.83 -25.10
N GLY A 44 -7.15 -30.69 -24.47
CA GLY A 44 -7.76 -29.40 -24.80
C GLY A 44 -7.14 -28.24 -24.03
N CYS A 45 -5.83 -28.26 -23.75
CA CYS A 45 -5.12 -27.07 -23.30
C CYS A 45 -4.56 -26.35 -24.52
N SER A 46 -5.30 -25.33 -24.95
CA SER A 46 -4.78 -24.23 -25.76
C SER A 46 -3.58 -23.63 -25.03
N ASN A 47 -2.45 -23.53 -25.72
CA ASN A 47 -1.28 -22.78 -25.27
C ASN A 47 -1.59 -21.28 -25.30
N ASN A 48 -2.31 -20.79 -24.30
CA ASN A 48 -2.19 -19.39 -23.91
C ASN A 48 -1.03 -19.31 -22.93
N ALA A 49 0.09 -18.78 -23.41
CA ALA A 49 1.20 -18.36 -22.57
C ALA A 49 0.64 -17.49 -21.43
N LYS A 50 0.63 -18.03 -20.21
CA LYS A 50 0.49 -17.23 -19.01
C LYS A 50 1.81 -16.47 -18.87
N GLU A 51 1.81 -15.27 -19.43
CA GLU A 51 2.70 -14.20 -19.00
C GLU A 51 2.60 -14.12 -17.48
N ASN A 52 3.75 -14.11 -16.80
CA ASN A 52 3.86 -14.12 -15.35
C ASN A 52 3.15 -12.89 -14.78
N ASP A 53 1.92 -13.10 -14.30
CA ASP A 53 1.02 -12.09 -13.78
C ASP A 53 1.37 -11.70 -12.33
N ASN A 54 2.67 -11.54 -12.04
CA ASN A 54 3.15 -10.96 -10.78
C ASN A 54 2.84 -9.45 -10.70
N ASN A 55 2.32 -8.86 -11.78
CA ASN A 55 1.79 -7.49 -11.82
C ASN A 55 0.29 -7.41 -11.46
N SER A 56 -0.43 -8.53 -11.37
CA SER A 56 -1.88 -8.53 -11.14
C SER A 56 -2.26 -8.20 -9.70
N GLU A 57 -1.47 -8.64 -8.70
CA GLU A 57 -1.75 -8.30 -7.31
C GLU A 57 -1.47 -6.82 -7.00
N VAL A 58 -0.46 -6.20 -7.62
CA VAL A 58 -0.16 -4.77 -7.44
C VAL A 58 -1.23 -3.90 -8.14
N ASN A 59 -1.75 -4.33 -9.29
CA ASN A 59 -2.82 -3.63 -10.00
C ASN A 59 -4.20 -3.76 -9.32
N LYS A 60 -4.41 -4.75 -8.46
CA LYS A 60 -5.71 -4.96 -7.79
C LYS A 60 -5.90 -4.13 -6.52
N ILE A 61 -4.82 -3.55 -5.97
CA ILE A 61 -4.88 -2.72 -4.75
C ILE A 61 -5.41 -1.31 -5.09
N TRP A 62 -5.35 -0.90 -6.36
CA TRP A 62 -5.74 0.43 -6.81
C TRP A 62 -6.42 0.37 -8.19
N THR A 63 -7.54 -0.33 -8.31
CA THR A 63 -8.47 0.00 -9.39
C THR A 63 -9.01 1.41 -9.11
N ILE A 64 -8.45 2.39 -9.81
CA ILE A 64 -8.66 3.85 -9.75
C ILE A 64 -10.15 4.25 -9.95
N GLU A 65 -11.04 3.29 -10.18
CA GLU A 65 -12.47 3.53 -10.42
C GLU A 65 -13.27 3.83 -9.14
N ASP A 66 -12.78 3.46 -7.96
CA ASP A 66 -13.39 3.89 -6.70
C ASP A 66 -12.61 5.03 -6.07
N ASN A 67 -13.30 6.14 -5.77
CA ASN A 67 -12.84 7.32 -5.01
C ASN A 67 -12.34 6.98 -3.57
N SER A 68 -12.03 5.72 -3.29
CA SER A 68 -11.89 5.12 -1.96
C SER A 68 -10.45 4.73 -1.63
N ALA A 69 -9.45 5.20 -2.38
CA ALA A 69 -8.03 5.11 -2.02
C ALA A 69 -7.73 5.33 -0.52
N LEU A 70 -8.43 6.30 0.08
CA LEU A 70 -8.32 6.63 1.50
C LEU A 70 -9.33 5.90 2.40
N SER A 71 -10.35 5.23 1.85
CA SER A 71 -11.31 4.43 2.62
C SER A 71 -10.65 3.25 3.31
N ASN A 72 -9.57 2.73 2.73
CA ASN A 72 -8.79 1.62 3.28
C ASN A 72 -7.90 2.02 4.46
N ILE A 73 -7.87 3.30 4.84
CA ILE A 73 -7.16 3.75 6.05
C ILE A 73 -8.01 3.35 7.26
N GLU A 74 -7.56 2.33 8.00
CA GLU A 74 -8.16 1.91 9.26
C GLU A 74 -7.76 2.85 10.43
N ILE A 75 -8.37 2.67 11.61
CA ILE A 75 -8.19 3.53 12.80
C ILE A 75 -6.72 3.58 13.28
N ASN A 76 -5.93 2.55 13.00
CA ASN A 76 -4.53 2.48 13.39
C ASN A 76 -3.55 2.69 12.23
N ASP A 77 -4.08 2.93 11.03
CA ASP A 77 -3.27 3.19 9.85
C ASP A 77 -3.00 4.68 9.70
N THR A 78 -1.92 4.98 9.00
CA THR A 78 -1.60 6.34 8.60
C THR A 78 -0.99 6.30 7.21
N LEU A 79 -1.65 7.01 6.29
CA LEU A 79 -1.04 7.35 5.02
C LEU A 79 -0.08 8.52 5.27
N LYS A 80 1.19 8.32 4.94
CA LYS A 80 2.23 9.36 5.01
C LYS A 80 2.63 9.71 3.59
N ILE A 81 2.61 10.99 3.28
CA ILE A 81 3.14 11.56 2.04
C ILE A 81 4.29 12.45 2.47
N PHE A 82 5.51 12.07 2.10
CA PHE A 82 6.72 12.83 2.29
C PHE A 82 7.16 13.40 0.95
N VAL A 83 7.55 14.68 0.97
CA VAL A 83 8.01 15.42 -0.19
C VAL A 83 9.29 16.15 0.17
N GLU A 84 10.31 16.00 -0.68
CA GLU A 84 11.55 16.75 -0.56
C GLU A 84 11.86 17.45 -1.89
N ALA A 85 11.91 18.77 -1.83
CA ALA A 85 12.19 19.61 -2.99
C ALA A 85 13.65 20.09 -2.98
N THR A 86 14.28 20.09 -4.16
CA THR A 86 15.68 20.48 -4.36
C THR A 86 15.85 22.01 -4.47
N ASP A 87 15.27 22.78 -3.56
CA ASP A 87 15.27 24.25 -3.62
C ASP A 87 16.69 24.83 -3.46
N CYS A 88 17.58 24.12 -2.77
CA CYS A 88 19.00 24.47 -2.59
C CYS A 88 19.94 23.55 -3.39
N GLY A 89 19.50 23.00 -4.53
CA GLY A 89 20.27 22.03 -5.33
C GLY A 89 20.07 20.58 -4.89
N GLU A 90 21.02 19.69 -5.24
CA GLU A 90 20.94 18.23 -5.01
C GLU A 90 20.64 17.80 -3.57
N TYR A 91 20.92 18.67 -2.61
CA TYR A 91 20.94 18.33 -1.20
C TYR A 91 19.64 18.65 -0.46
N GLY A 92 18.60 19.05 -1.20
CA GLY A 92 17.32 19.40 -0.62
C GLY A 92 17.39 20.70 0.18
N GLY A 93 16.26 21.13 0.71
CA GLY A 93 16.18 22.30 1.57
C GLY A 93 14.82 22.36 2.22
N HIS A 94 13.79 22.20 1.39
CA HIS A 94 12.39 22.19 1.79
C HIS A 94 11.85 20.76 1.88
N ARG A 95 11.32 20.39 3.04
CA ARG A 95 10.63 19.12 3.26
C ARG A 95 9.19 19.38 3.72
N GLU A 96 8.27 18.60 3.16
CA GLU A 96 6.88 18.57 3.59
C GLU A 96 6.47 17.15 3.94
N LYS A 97 5.71 17.01 5.03
CA LYS A 97 5.13 15.74 5.45
C LYS A 97 3.65 15.91 5.73
N ILE A 98 2.84 15.12 5.04
CA ILE A 98 1.40 15.02 5.27
C ILE A 98 1.12 13.64 5.87
N CYS A 99 0.48 13.61 7.04
CA CYS A 99 0.00 12.41 7.70
C CYS A 99 -1.53 12.41 7.70
N ILE A 100 -2.15 11.42 7.07
CA ILE A 100 -3.61 11.25 7.02
C ILE A 100 -3.96 10.00 7.83
N TYR A 101 -4.87 10.16 8.78
CA TYR A 101 -5.27 9.11 9.70
C TYR A 101 -6.72 9.28 10.10
N ARG A 102 -7.35 8.18 10.51
CA ARG A 102 -8.75 8.17 10.92
C ARG A 102 -8.86 8.49 12.41
N LYS A 103 -9.65 9.51 12.74
CA LYS A 103 -9.92 9.87 14.14
C LYS A 103 -11.33 9.46 14.51
N THR A 104 -11.46 8.62 15.53
CA THR A 104 -12.78 8.26 16.08
C THR A 104 -13.20 9.29 17.11
N ASN A 105 -14.04 10.24 16.70
CA ASN A 105 -14.67 11.18 17.60
C ASN A 105 -16.19 11.05 17.47
N ASN A 106 -16.89 10.81 18.59
CA ASN A 106 -18.35 10.94 18.68
C ASN A 106 -19.14 10.19 17.59
N PHE A 107 -18.80 8.92 17.34
CA PHE A 107 -19.47 8.02 16.39
C PHE A 107 -19.32 8.38 14.90
N GLU A 108 -18.69 9.50 14.55
CA GLU A 108 -18.33 9.82 13.18
C GLU A 108 -16.88 9.43 12.90
N SER A 109 -16.67 8.68 11.81
CA SER A 109 -15.37 8.20 11.39
C SER A 109 -14.84 9.09 10.27
N LYS A 110 -14.13 10.16 10.63
CA LYS A 110 -13.56 11.13 9.68
C LYS A 110 -12.05 10.99 9.56
N LEU A 111 -11.51 11.39 8.41
CA LEU A 111 -10.08 11.49 8.20
C LEU A 111 -9.57 12.88 8.60
N ASP A 112 -8.54 12.88 9.42
CA ASP A 112 -7.76 14.07 9.74
C ASP A 112 -6.46 14.03 8.94
N ALA A 113 -5.98 15.19 8.50
CA ALA A 113 -4.68 15.35 7.89
C ALA A 113 -3.84 16.38 8.66
N ARG A 114 -2.63 15.98 9.04
CA ARG A 114 -1.61 16.87 9.62
C ARG A 114 -0.55 17.17 8.57
N ILE A 115 -0.29 18.43 8.30
CA ILE A 115 0.82 18.86 7.45
C ILE A 115 1.90 19.52 8.30
N ILE A 116 3.14 19.08 8.08
CA ILE A 116 4.36 19.66 8.65
C ILE A 116 5.20 20.16 7.48
N ILE A 117 5.63 21.41 7.54
CA ILE A 117 6.52 22.02 6.56
C ILE A 117 7.73 22.52 7.32
N ASP A 118 8.89 22.02 6.92
CA ASP A 118 10.17 22.44 7.44
C ASP A 118 11.12 22.78 6.29
N SER A 119 12.06 23.67 6.59
CA SER A 119 13.05 24.09 5.61
C SER A 119 14.34 24.50 6.32
N VAL A 120 15.43 24.52 5.55
CA VAL A 120 16.73 25.01 5.95
C VAL A 120 17.07 26.23 5.10
N ASN A 121 17.72 27.25 5.67
CA ASN A 121 18.20 28.36 4.86
C ASN A 121 19.29 27.84 3.91
N CYS A 122 19.19 28.09 2.61
CA CYS A 122 20.20 27.66 1.63
C CYS A 122 21.58 28.28 1.89
N GLU A 123 21.67 29.34 2.69
CA GLU A 123 22.95 29.92 3.14
C GLU A 123 23.64 29.06 4.22
N ASP A 124 22.92 28.16 4.89
CA ASP A 124 23.43 27.27 5.94
C ASP A 124 23.98 25.94 5.38
N ILE A 125 24.37 25.91 4.11
CA ILE A 125 25.03 24.74 3.51
C ILE A 125 26.43 24.61 4.11
N VAL A 126 26.67 23.47 4.75
CA VAL A 126 27.97 23.13 5.34
C VAL A 126 28.77 22.34 4.33
N VAL A 127 29.99 22.80 4.06
CA VAL A 127 30.96 22.01 3.28
C VAL A 127 31.55 20.97 4.23
N SER A 128 31.30 19.69 3.94
CA SER A 128 31.86 18.58 4.71
C SER A 128 33.38 18.49 4.53
N GLU A 129 34.04 17.69 5.38
CA GLU A 129 35.47 17.38 5.29
C GLU A 129 35.91 16.84 3.92
N TYR A 130 34.98 16.30 3.13
CA TYR A 130 35.23 15.73 1.80
C TYR A 130 34.85 16.66 0.64
N ASN A 131 34.70 17.97 0.88
CA ASN A 131 34.20 18.94 -0.10
C ASN A 131 32.81 18.59 -0.66
N THR A 132 32.02 17.79 0.05
CA THR A 132 30.60 17.60 -0.29
C THR A 132 29.79 18.69 0.39
N SER A 133 29.00 19.41 -0.38
CA SER A 133 28.04 20.36 0.19
C SER A 133 26.89 19.57 0.80
N MET A 134 26.61 19.75 2.08
CA MET A 134 25.48 19.11 2.75
C MET A 134 24.66 20.15 3.48
N VAL A 135 23.35 19.95 3.50
CA VAL A 135 22.45 20.78 4.31
C VAL A 135 22.71 20.49 5.78
N ASN A 136 22.85 21.54 6.59
CA ASN A 136 22.90 21.38 8.04
C ASN A 136 21.51 21.04 8.58
N ASP A 137 21.23 19.75 8.80
CA ASP A 137 19.92 19.34 9.30
C ASP A 137 19.61 19.90 10.70
N ASP A 138 20.60 20.34 11.48
CA ASP A 138 20.40 20.97 12.78
C ASP A 138 19.84 22.40 12.67
N SER A 139 19.98 23.08 11.52
CA SER A 139 19.38 24.41 11.29
C SER A 139 17.96 24.35 10.71
N ARG A 140 17.40 23.14 10.57
CA ARG A 140 16.05 22.92 10.05
C ARG A 140 15.00 23.49 11.00
N ALA A 141 14.18 24.40 10.49
CA ALA A 141 13.11 25.03 11.24
C ALA A 141 11.74 24.59 10.72
N ILE A 142 10.82 24.32 11.64
CA ILE A 142 9.42 24.05 11.30
C ILE A 142 8.71 25.39 11.07
N PHE A 143 8.13 25.56 9.89
CA PHE A 143 7.38 26.75 9.47
C PHE A 143 5.89 26.60 9.67
N VAL A 144 5.38 25.39 9.41
CA VAL A 144 3.96 25.06 9.53
C VAL A 144 3.83 23.71 10.19
N ASP A 145 2.94 23.63 11.17
CA ASP A 145 2.46 22.38 11.76
C ASP A 145 0.98 22.57 12.09
N THR A 146 0.11 21.95 11.30
CA THR A 146 -1.34 22.16 11.44
C THR A 146 -2.11 20.92 11.05
N CYS A 147 -3.31 20.78 11.61
CA CYS A 147 -4.25 19.71 11.29
C CYS A 147 -5.51 20.27 10.64
N VAL A 148 -6.11 19.48 9.75
CA VAL A 148 -7.44 19.72 9.15
C VAL A 148 -8.26 18.44 9.19
N VAL A 149 -9.57 18.59 9.32
CA VAL A 149 -10.52 17.52 9.03
C VAL A 149 -10.77 17.55 7.53
N LEU A 150 -10.61 16.41 6.85
CA LEU A 150 -10.79 16.32 5.42
C LEU A 150 -12.28 16.29 5.05
N SER A 151 -12.63 17.03 3.99
CA SER A 151 -13.90 16.85 3.28
C SER A 151 -13.78 15.76 2.21
N GLU A 152 -14.90 15.27 1.69
CA GLU A 152 -14.92 14.30 0.58
C GLU A 152 -14.15 14.81 -0.65
N ASP A 153 -14.21 16.12 -0.94
CA ASP A 153 -13.46 16.73 -2.05
C ASP A 153 -11.95 16.78 -1.78
N ASP A 154 -11.54 16.99 -0.53
CA ASP A 154 -10.12 16.92 -0.13
C ASP A 154 -9.60 15.49 -0.24
N GLU A 155 -10.37 14.52 0.23
CA GLU A 155 -10.07 13.09 0.12
C GLU A 155 -9.87 12.67 -1.34
N ALA A 156 -10.80 13.04 -2.22
CA ALA A 156 -10.70 12.79 -3.66
C ALA A 156 -9.47 13.47 -4.28
N THR A 157 -9.12 14.68 -3.84
CA THR A 157 -7.94 15.41 -4.33
C THR A 157 -6.65 14.68 -3.96
N ILE A 158 -6.54 14.19 -2.73
CA ILE A 158 -5.39 13.44 -2.24
C ILE A 158 -5.30 12.07 -2.94
N ALA A 159 -6.42 11.35 -3.06
CA ALA A 159 -6.50 10.08 -3.77
C ALA A 159 -5.99 10.20 -5.22
N ASN A 160 -6.46 11.23 -5.93
CA ASN A 160 -6.02 11.53 -7.29
C ASN A 160 -4.51 11.82 -7.36
N PHE A 161 -3.97 12.55 -6.38
CA PHE A 161 -2.52 12.77 -6.30
C PHE A 161 -1.73 11.46 -6.14
N VAL A 162 -2.12 10.61 -5.19
CA VAL A 162 -1.45 9.31 -4.96
C VAL A 162 -1.49 8.44 -6.22
N ALA A 163 -2.66 8.34 -6.87
CA ALA A 163 -2.82 7.61 -8.11
C ALA A 163 -1.91 8.15 -9.23
N LYS A 164 -1.77 9.49 -9.34
CA LYS A 164 -0.88 10.12 -10.31
C LYS A 164 0.60 9.83 -10.05
N ILE A 165 1.04 9.82 -8.79
CA ILE A 165 2.41 9.45 -8.45
C ILE A 165 2.69 7.98 -8.79
N LEU A 166 1.76 7.08 -8.49
CA LEU A 166 1.86 5.67 -8.88
C LEU A 166 1.94 5.51 -10.41
N GLU A 167 1.05 6.19 -11.13
CA GLU A 167 1.05 6.21 -12.60
C GLU A 167 2.40 6.70 -13.16
N LEU A 168 2.94 7.79 -12.61
CA LEU A 168 4.23 8.34 -13.01
C LEU A 168 5.36 7.34 -12.74
N LYS A 169 5.38 6.70 -11.57
CA LYS A 169 6.38 5.68 -11.22
C LYS A 169 6.36 4.49 -12.20
N LEU A 170 5.17 4.03 -12.58
CA LEU A 170 5.00 2.93 -13.54
C LEU A 170 5.41 3.33 -14.97
N LYS A 171 5.23 4.60 -15.35
CA LYS A 171 5.56 5.12 -16.69
C LYS A 171 7.00 5.60 -16.84
N SER A 172 7.63 6.05 -15.75
CA SER A 172 8.96 6.64 -15.80
C SER A 172 10.03 5.58 -16.07
N GLY A 173 10.63 5.60 -17.26
CA GLY A 173 11.76 4.75 -17.65
C GLY A 173 13.11 5.15 -17.02
N GLY A 174 13.14 5.56 -15.75
CA GLY A 174 14.38 5.74 -14.98
C GLY A 174 15.27 6.94 -15.33
N ALA A 175 14.75 8.03 -15.89
CA ALA A 175 15.55 9.23 -16.14
C ALA A 175 15.77 10.03 -14.84
N TYR A 176 16.92 9.81 -14.19
CA TYR A 176 17.37 10.55 -13.01
C TYR A 176 17.99 11.89 -13.44
N SER A 177 17.53 12.99 -12.82
CA SER A 177 18.18 14.30 -12.86
C SER A 177 18.52 14.68 -11.43
N ASN A 178 19.57 15.46 -11.29
CA ASN A 178 20.08 15.98 -10.01
C ASN A 178 19.19 17.09 -9.41
N ALA A 179 18.14 17.48 -10.11
CA ALA A 179 17.16 18.44 -9.64
C ALA A 179 15.75 17.89 -9.88
N GLY A 180 14.85 18.11 -8.93
CA GLY A 180 13.52 17.53 -8.96
C GLY A 180 12.81 17.56 -7.62
N VAL A 181 11.80 16.69 -7.52
CA VAL A 181 11.04 16.49 -6.29
C VAL A 181 10.99 15.01 -5.99
N TYR A 182 11.44 14.65 -4.80
CA TYR A 182 11.27 13.31 -4.26
C TYR A 182 9.90 13.18 -3.61
N TYR A 183 9.23 12.07 -3.89
CA TYR A 183 7.99 11.66 -3.25
C TYR A 183 8.19 10.30 -2.60
N GLU A 184 7.77 10.18 -1.35
CA GLU A 184 7.63 8.91 -0.64
C GLU A 184 6.21 8.84 -0.08
N ILE A 185 5.45 7.82 -0.50
CA ILE A 185 4.07 7.60 -0.05
C ILE A 185 3.99 6.23 0.61
N THR A 186 3.66 6.20 1.89
CA THR A 186 3.57 4.96 2.68
C THR A 186 2.20 4.82 3.34
N LEU A 187 1.57 3.65 3.27
CA LEU A 187 0.38 3.32 4.07
C LEU A 187 0.68 2.12 4.95
N GLY A 188 0.85 2.37 6.26
CA GLY A 188 1.21 1.32 7.22
C GLY A 188 2.47 0.56 6.78
N LYS A 189 2.36 -0.78 6.69
CA LYS A 189 3.39 -1.66 6.12
C LYS A 189 3.04 -2.19 4.72
N SER A 190 1.87 -1.80 4.20
CA SER A 190 1.25 -2.46 3.06
C SER A 190 1.65 -1.82 1.73
N ILE A 191 1.94 -0.52 1.74
CA ILE A 191 2.21 0.25 0.52
C ILE A 191 3.40 1.16 0.76
N GLN A 192 4.33 1.14 -0.18
CA GLN A 192 5.47 2.06 -0.25
C GLN A 192 5.72 2.46 -1.71
N ILE A 193 5.59 3.75 -1.99
CA ILE A 193 5.79 4.34 -3.31
C ILE A 193 6.86 5.42 -3.18
N ASP A 194 8.08 5.07 -3.56
CA ASP A 194 9.17 6.04 -3.71
C ASP A 194 9.31 6.41 -5.18
N PHE A 195 9.37 7.72 -5.48
CA PHE A 195 9.44 8.25 -6.83
C PHE A 195 10.21 9.58 -6.88
N TRP A 196 11.22 9.66 -7.74
CA TRP A 196 11.94 10.90 -8.02
C TRP A 196 11.44 11.53 -9.32
N ASN A 197 10.83 12.71 -9.23
CA ASN A 197 10.37 13.45 -10.40
C ASN A 197 11.41 14.51 -10.80
N SER A 198 12.21 14.17 -11.80
CA SER A 198 13.25 15.03 -12.40
C SER A 198 12.72 16.15 -13.29
N SER A 199 11.42 16.17 -13.62
CA SER A 199 10.89 17.04 -14.69
C SER A 199 10.82 18.53 -14.35
N GLN A 200 11.26 18.97 -13.16
CA GLN A 200 11.29 20.38 -12.70
C GLN A 200 10.01 21.22 -12.95
N THR A 201 8.88 20.59 -13.29
CA THR A 201 7.66 21.35 -13.56
C THR A 201 7.11 21.81 -12.21
N GLY A 202 7.28 23.11 -11.92
CA GLY A 202 6.78 23.78 -10.71
C GLY A 202 5.25 23.71 -10.53
N ASP A 203 4.55 23.08 -11.47
CA ASP A 203 3.12 22.82 -11.47
C ASP A 203 2.80 21.34 -11.17
N SER A 204 3.62 20.73 -10.31
CA SER A 204 3.51 19.33 -9.92
C SER A 204 2.16 19.04 -9.27
N TYR A 205 1.63 17.83 -9.49
CA TYR A 205 0.36 17.38 -8.91
C TYR A 205 0.33 17.56 -7.37
N TYR A 206 1.49 17.50 -6.73
CA TYR A 206 1.64 17.74 -5.30
C TYR A 206 1.25 19.16 -4.92
N TRP A 207 1.84 20.18 -5.54
CA TRP A 207 1.58 21.58 -5.17
C TRP A 207 0.11 21.97 -5.41
N LYS A 208 -0.53 21.40 -6.44
CA LYS A 208 -1.97 21.57 -6.69
C LYS A 208 -2.81 20.98 -5.55
N MET A 209 -2.55 19.73 -5.17
CA MET A 209 -3.23 19.07 -4.05
C MET A 209 -3.00 19.84 -2.74
N ARG A 210 -1.74 20.14 -2.43
CA ARG A 210 -1.32 20.81 -1.21
C ARG A 210 -1.99 22.18 -1.06
N ASN A 211 -2.01 22.98 -2.12
CA ASN A 211 -2.64 24.30 -2.08
C ASN A 211 -4.16 24.23 -2.00
N LYS A 212 -4.79 23.23 -2.62
CA LYS A 212 -6.24 23.03 -2.50
C LYS A 212 -6.64 22.67 -1.07
N VAL A 213 -5.99 21.67 -0.48
CA VAL A 213 -6.34 21.14 0.86
C VAL A 213 -5.87 22.07 1.99
N PHE A 214 -4.63 22.58 1.92
CA PHE A 214 -4.00 23.30 3.03
C PHE A 214 -3.74 24.79 2.77
N GLY A 215 -3.93 25.28 1.55
CA GLY A 215 -3.43 26.59 1.13
C GLY A 215 -4.00 27.77 1.92
N LYS A 216 -5.26 27.69 2.38
CA LYS A 216 -5.87 28.73 3.23
C LYS A 216 -5.18 28.83 4.59
N ILE A 217 -4.82 27.71 5.18
CA ILE A 217 -4.23 27.65 6.52
C ILE A 217 -2.76 28.02 6.46
N ILE A 218 -2.05 27.54 5.45
CA ILE A 218 -0.62 27.86 5.29
C ILE A 218 -0.42 29.37 5.13
N LYS A 219 -1.26 30.04 4.32
CA LYS A 219 -1.23 31.51 4.20
C LYS A 219 -1.49 32.23 5.51
N SER A 220 -2.31 31.67 6.41
CA SER A 220 -2.58 32.30 7.71
C SER A 220 -1.44 32.09 8.71
N CYS A 221 -0.69 30.98 8.59
CA CYS A 221 0.52 30.72 9.38
C CYS A 221 1.70 31.60 8.96
N THR A 222 1.89 31.85 7.66
CA THR A 222 3.02 32.63 7.15
C THR A 222 2.91 34.13 7.43
N ASN A 223 1.71 34.69 7.46
CA ASN A 223 1.49 36.14 7.68
C ASN A 223 1.68 36.59 9.14
N LYS A 224 2.03 35.68 10.06
CA LYS A 224 2.23 35.96 11.49
C LYS A 224 3.69 36.09 11.92
N ARG A 225 4.63 35.92 10.99
CA ARG A 225 6.07 36.16 11.21
C ARG A 225 6.46 37.51 10.63
#